data_AF-A0A432GVB4-F1
#
_entry.id   AF-A0A432GVB4-F1
#
_cell.length_a   1.000
_cell.length_b   1.000
_cell.length_c   1.000
_cell.angle_alpha   90.00
_cell.angle_beta   90.00
_cell.angle_gamma   90.00
#
_symmetry.space_group_name_H-M   'P 1'
#
loop_
_entity.id
_entity.type
_entity.pdbx_description
1 polymer ?
#
loop_
_entity_poly.entity_id
_entity_poly.type
_entity_poly.pdbx_seq_one_letter_code
_entity_poly.pdbx_strand_id
1 'polypeptide(L)'
;MYSCTFYISFQENAVLHIVNGDCAIEALKDSGIEGDFLSWLDVLHDGPVPEGLSLEELSEVRADFIADCDWAVLEKAKNAFQKRDIVFRKCHEYDEVVLWNSFELFDQLHIMQ
;
A
#
# COMPACT_ATOMS: atom_id res chain seq x y z
N MET A 1 4.95 2.08 52.81
CA MET A 1 3.80 2.15 51.88
C MET A 1 4.38 2.12 50.48
N TYR A 2 4.53 0.93 49.90
CA TYR A 2 5.09 0.77 48.55
C TYR A 2 3.93 0.87 47.56
N SER A 3 3.86 1.97 46.82
CA SER A 3 2.93 2.12 45.70
C SER A 3 3.42 1.23 44.57
N CYS A 4 2.69 0.15 44.30
CA CYS A 4 2.90 -0.68 43.12
C CYS A 4 2.09 -0.07 41.98
N THR A 5 2.75 0.73 41.14
CA THR A 5 2.14 1.26 39.91
C THR A 5 2.19 0.14 38.86
N PHE A 6 1.03 -0.45 38.57
CA PHE A 6 0.88 -1.35 37.42
C PHE A 6 0.88 -0.50 36.14
N TYR A 7 1.91 -0.64 35.30
CA TYR A 7 1.84 -0.19 33.92
C TYR A 7 1.11 -1.27 33.13
N ILE A 8 -0.07 -0.96 32.61
CA ILE A 8 -0.66 -1.73 31.52
C ILE A 8 0.17 -1.35 30.30
N SER A 9 1.02 -2.25 29.80
CA SER A 9 1.56 -2.11 28.46
C SER A 9 0.41 -2.40 27.50
N PHE A 10 -0.19 -1.37 26.91
CA PHE A 10 -0.91 -1.59 25.66
C PHE A 10 0.14 -2.01 24.65
N GLN A 11 0.05 -3.25 24.18
CA GLN A 11 0.80 -3.64 23.00
C GLN A 11 0.14 -2.85 21.87
N GLU A 12 0.85 -1.88 21.28
CA GLU A 12 0.38 -1.22 20.08
C GLU A 12 0.22 -2.30 19.00
N ASN A 13 -1.00 -2.51 18.51
CA ASN A 13 -1.24 -3.41 17.39
C ASN A 13 -0.49 -2.86 16.18
N ALA A 14 0.30 -3.69 15.52
CA ALA A 14 0.94 -3.33 14.27
C ALA A 14 -0.15 -3.28 13.18
N VAL A 15 -0.45 -2.08 12.68
CA VAL A 15 -1.44 -1.87 11.60
C VAL A 15 -0.75 -1.42 10.33
N LEU A 16 -1.09 -2.06 9.20
CA LEU A 16 -0.70 -1.61 7.86
C LEU A 16 -1.90 -1.00 7.14
N HIS A 17 -1.79 0.27 6.77
CA HIS A 17 -2.79 0.98 5.97
C HIS A 17 -2.37 0.95 4.50
N ILE A 18 -3.12 0.27 3.64
CA ILE A 18 -2.92 0.27 2.19
C ILE A 18 -3.87 1.28 1.57
N VAL A 19 -3.32 2.19 0.77
CA VAL A 19 -4.07 3.28 0.15
C VAL A 19 -3.74 3.40 -1.33
N ASN A 20 -4.66 3.98 -2.09
CA ASN A 20 -4.53 4.16 -3.52
C ASN A 20 -3.83 5.50 -3.88
N GLY A 21 -2.63 5.72 -3.35
CA GLY A 21 -1.79 6.89 -3.64
C GLY A 21 -1.39 7.73 -2.42
N ASP A 22 -0.35 8.56 -2.59
CA ASP A 22 0.32 9.24 -1.48
C ASP A 22 -0.53 10.35 -0.82
N CYS A 23 -1.41 11.01 -1.56
CA CYS A 23 -2.28 12.06 -1.00
C CYS A 23 -3.18 11.55 0.13
N ALA A 24 -3.62 10.28 0.04
CA ALA A 24 -4.41 9.66 1.10
C ALA A 24 -3.58 9.40 2.37
N ILE A 25 -2.28 9.07 2.22
CA ILE A 25 -1.38 8.87 3.36
C ILE A 25 -1.27 10.15 4.19
N GLU A 26 -1.07 11.29 3.55
CA GLU A 26 -0.96 12.58 4.24
C GLU A 26 -2.24 12.91 5.01
N ALA A 27 -3.40 12.77 4.37
CA ALA A 27 -4.68 13.01 5.02
C ALA A 27 -4.93 12.09 6.23
N LEU A 28 -4.57 10.81 6.14
CA LEU A 28 -4.71 9.86 7.25
C LEU A 28 -3.80 10.23 8.43
N LYS A 29 -2.54 10.57 8.14
CA LYS A 29 -1.59 11.04 9.17
C LYS A 29 -2.08 12.31 9.85
N ASP A 30 -2.56 13.28 9.08
CA ASP A 30 -3.11 14.53 9.61
C ASP A 30 -4.36 14.31 10.47
N SER A 31 -5.11 13.23 10.23
CA SER A 31 -6.26 12.82 11.04
C SER A 31 -5.90 12.02 12.31
N GLY A 32 -4.61 11.77 12.55
CA GLY A 32 -4.12 11.05 13.73
C GLY A 32 -4.21 9.53 13.62
N ILE A 33 -4.31 8.98 12.41
CA ILE A 33 -4.24 7.53 12.19
C ILE A 33 -2.76 7.11 12.30
N GLU A 34 -2.49 6.18 13.22
CA GLU A 34 -1.18 5.62 13.51
C GLU A 34 -1.02 4.23 12.88
N GLY A 35 0.19 3.89 12.46
CA GLY A 35 0.52 2.64 11.78
C GLY A 35 1.50 2.85 10.63
N ASP A 36 1.80 1.77 9.91
CA ASP A 36 2.57 1.83 8.68
C ASP A 36 1.64 2.09 7.48
N PHE A 37 2.19 2.70 6.43
CA PHE A 37 1.43 3.09 5.25
C PHE A 37 2.07 2.52 3.99
N LEU A 38 1.24 1.91 3.14
CA LEU A 38 1.61 1.40 1.83
C LEU A 38 0.77 2.06 0.75
N SER A 39 1.42 2.84 -0.11
CA SER A 39 0.81 3.40 -1.31
C SER A 39 0.86 2.36 -2.43
N TRP A 40 -0.28 2.03 -3.02
CA TRP A 40 -0.37 1.01 -4.08
C TRP A 40 0.23 1.46 -5.42
N LEU A 41 0.20 2.78 -5.67
CA LEU A 41 0.89 3.49 -6.77
C LEU A 41 0.68 2.91 -8.18
N ASP A 42 -0.53 2.41 -8.49
CA ASP A 42 -0.85 1.88 -9.83
C ASP A 42 -2.19 2.40 -10.37
N VAL A 43 -2.24 2.64 -11.67
CA VAL A 43 -3.37 3.24 -12.40
C VAL A 43 -4.16 2.15 -13.14
N LEU A 44 -4.92 1.35 -12.40
CA LEU A 44 -5.44 0.06 -12.91
C LEU A 44 -6.56 0.17 -13.96
N HIS A 45 -7.16 1.33 -14.14
CA HIS A 45 -8.16 1.54 -15.20
C HIS A 45 -7.52 1.76 -16.59
N ASP A 46 -6.22 1.99 -16.63
CA ASP A 46 -5.44 2.16 -17.85
C ASP A 46 -4.36 1.07 -17.97
N GLY A 47 -4.13 0.63 -19.20
CA GLY A 47 -3.10 -0.36 -19.51
C GLY A 47 -3.46 -1.80 -19.16
N PRO A 48 -2.56 -2.75 -19.44
CA PRO A 48 -2.82 -4.17 -19.24
C PRO A 48 -2.71 -4.58 -17.77
N VAL A 49 -3.62 -5.45 -17.34
CA VAL A 49 -3.57 -6.17 -16.05
C VAL A 49 -3.87 -7.65 -16.35
N PRO A 50 -2.91 -8.39 -16.95
CA PRO A 50 -3.13 -9.77 -17.37
C PRO A 50 -3.29 -10.71 -16.17
N GLU A 51 -4.18 -11.70 -16.30
CA GLU A 51 -4.38 -12.74 -15.30
C GLU A 51 -3.23 -13.77 -15.28
N GLY A 52 -3.08 -14.47 -14.15
CA GLY A 52 -2.17 -15.61 -14.03
C GLY A 52 -0.70 -15.26 -13.81
N LEU A 53 -0.36 -13.99 -13.63
CA LEU A 53 0.99 -13.54 -13.26
C LEU A 53 1.17 -13.53 -11.73
N SER A 54 2.41 -13.74 -11.29
CA SER A 54 2.82 -13.40 -9.92
C SER A 54 2.78 -11.88 -9.69
N LEU A 55 2.86 -11.47 -8.43
CA LEU A 55 2.90 -10.05 -8.06
C LEU A 55 4.05 -9.31 -8.76
N GLU A 56 5.25 -9.90 -8.78
CA GLU A 56 6.44 -9.29 -9.37
C GLU A 56 6.37 -9.25 -10.90
N GLU A 57 5.86 -10.31 -11.54
CA GLU A 57 5.64 -10.31 -12.99
C GLU A 57 4.61 -9.26 -13.40
N LEU A 58 3.52 -9.11 -12.62
CA LEU A 58 2.54 -8.06 -12.84
C LEU A 58 3.17 -6.67 -12.61
N SER A 59 3.96 -6.49 -11.54
CA SER A 59 4.72 -5.25 -11.28
C SER A 59 5.62 -4.85 -12.44
N GLU A 60 6.27 -5.81 -13.11
CA GLU A 60 7.08 -5.52 -14.30
C GLU A 60 6.23 -5.02 -15.47
N VAL A 61 5.12 -5.71 -15.77
CA VAL A 61 4.17 -5.28 -16.83
C VAL A 61 3.63 -3.87 -16.56
N ARG A 62 3.29 -3.58 -15.30
CA ARG A 62 2.75 -2.28 -14.89
C ARG A 62 3.82 -1.18 -14.90
N ALA A 63 5.04 -1.49 -14.51
CA ALA A 63 6.15 -0.54 -14.58
C ALA A 63 6.51 -0.16 -16.03
N ASP A 64 6.52 -1.13 -16.93
CA ASP A 64 6.75 -0.90 -18.36
C ASP A 64 5.61 -0.05 -18.96
N PHE A 65 4.35 -0.36 -18.65
CA PHE A 65 3.19 0.45 -19.09
C PHE A 65 3.27 1.91 -18.62
N ILE A 66 3.56 2.15 -17.34
CA ILE A 66 3.69 3.51 -16.79
C ILE A 66 4.82 4.28 -17.49
N ALA A 67 5.91 3.60 -17.84
CA ALA A 67 7.02 4.20 -18.58
C ALA A 67 6.65 4.53 -20.03
N ASP A 68 5.92 3.64 -20.71
CA ASP A 68 5.44 3.85 -22.08
C ASP A 68 4.46 5.03 -22.19
N CYS A 69 3.75 5.36 -21.09
CA CYS A 69 2.90 6.53 -21.01
C CYS A 69 3.65 7.84 -20.67
N ASP A 70 4.98 7.82 -20.51
CA ASP A 70 5.80 8.93 -20.03
C ASP A 70 5.39 9.47 -18.63
N TRP A 71 4.68 8.67 -17.84
CA TRP A 71 4.22 9.07 -16.49
C TRP A 71 5.33 8.96 -15.44
N ALA A 72 6.27 8.05 -15.63
CA ALA A 72 7.49 7.96 -14.85
C ALA A 72 8.64 7.36 -15.66
N VAL A 73 9.88 7.68 -15.26
CA VAL A 73 11.05 6.96 -15.77
C VAL A 73 10.95 5.50 -15.34
N LEU A 74 11.23 4.56 -16.26
CA LEU A 74 11.12 3.12 -16.03
C LEU A 74 11.75 2.63 -14.73
N GLU A 75 13.01 3.02 -14.48
CA GLU A 75 13.72 2.66 -13.24
C GLU A 75 13.00 3.18 -11.99
N LYS A 76 12.38 4.36 -12.06
CA LYS A 76 11.61 4.91 -10.94
C LYS A 76 10.35 4.10 -10.70
N ALA A 77 9.63 3.71 -11.75
CA ALA A 77 8.45 2.85 -11.65
C ALA A 77 8.81 1.47 -11.08
N LYS A 78 9.83 0.81 -11.61
CA LYS A 78 10.32 -0.49 -11.11
C LYS A 78 10.71 -0.43 -9.64
N ASN A 79 11.47 0.60 -9.24
CA ASN A 79 11.85 0.80 -7.84
C ASN A 79 10.65 1.05 -6.92
N ALA A 80 9.61 1.75 -7.39
CA ALA A 80 8.39 1.98 -6.62
C ALA A 80 7.62 0.67 -6.41
N PHE A 81 7.40 -0.12 -7.46
CA PHE A 81 6.76 -1.43 -7.37
C PHE A 81 7.56 -2.41 -6.49
N GLN A 82 8.88 -2.48 -6.64
CA GLN A 82 9.72 -3.35 -5.79
C GLN A 82 9.61 -3.00 -4.30
N LYS A 83 9.59 -1.70 -3.95
CA LYS A 83 9.37 -1.27 -2.57
C LYS A 83 7.98 -1.66 -2.08
N ARG A 84 6.96 -1.47 -2.90
CA ARG A 84 5.59 -1.88 -2.58
C ARG A 84 5.52 -3.38 -2.31
N ASP A 85 6.08 -4.20 -3.19
CA ASP A 85 6.02 -5.66 -3.12
C ASP A 85 6.75 -6.19 -1.88
N ILE A 86 7.89 -5.59 -1.50
CA ILE A 86 8.62 -5.92 -0.27
C ILE A 86 7.74 -5.71 0.97
N VAL A 87 7.01 -4.58 1.03
CA VAL A 87 6.12 -4.29 2.16
C VAL A 87 4.91 -5.21 2.13
N PHE A 88 4.28 -5.37 0.96
CA PHE A 88 3.09 -6.19 0.80
C PHE A 88 3.34 -7.66 1.16
N ARG A 89 4.49 -8.25 0.77
CA ARG A 89 4.83 -9.63 1.16
C ARG A 89 4.94 -9.82 2.68
N LYS A 90 5.18 -8.75 3.44
CA LYS A 90 5.25 -8.74 4.90
C LYS A 90 3.93 -8.33 5.55
N CYS A 91 2.84 -8.14 4.81
CA CYS A 91 1.55 -7.73 5.38
C CYS A 91 1.03 -8.72 6.44
N HIS A 92 1.41 -10.00 6.31
CA HIS A 92 1.09 -11.07 7.27
C HIS A 92 1.79 -10.93 8.63
N GLU A 93 2.79 -10.05 8.75
CA GLU A 93 3.48 -9.74 10.01
C GLU A 93 2.73 -8.70 10.85
N TYR A 94 1.71 -8.03 10.28
CA TYR A 94 0.88 -7.05 10.97
C TYR A 94 -0.32 -7.72 11.64
N ASP A 95 -0.77 -7.16 12.76
CA ASP A 95 -1.96 -7.60 13.47
C ASP A 95 -3.24 -7.25 12.69
N GLU A 96 -3.21 -6.15 11.92
CA GLU A 96 -4.33 -5.67 11.10
C GLU A 96 -3.83 -5.05 9.79
N VAL A 97 -4.56 -5.31 8.70
CA VAL A 97 -4.37 -4.64 7.40
C VAL A 97 -5.66 -3.91 7.04
N VAL A 98 -5.57 -2.59 6.88
CA VAL A 98 -6.71 -1.73 6.52
C VAL A 98 -6.55 -1.25 5.09
N LEU A 99 -7.51 -1.61 4.22
CA LEU A 99 -7.60 -1.11 2.86
C LEU A 99 -8.49 0.15 2.83
N TRP A 100 -7.92 1.30 2.49
CA TRP A 100 -8.67 2.55 2.34
C TRP A 100 -9.10 2.74 0.89
N ASN A 101 -10.41 2.62 0.65
CA ASN A 101 -11.01 2.70 -0.67
C ASN A 101 -12.31 3.54 -0.61
N SER A 102 -12.55 4.32 -1.65
CA SER A 102 -13.80 5.03 -1.89
C SER A 102 -14.70 4.28 -2.88
N PHE A 103 -15.84 4.89 -3.22
CA PHE A 103 -16.76 4.37 -4.23
C PHE A 103 -16.32 4.66 -5.67
N GLU A 104 -15.19 5.34 -5.87
CA GLU A 104 -14.68 5.67 -7.20
C GLU A 104 -14.05 4.46 -7.90
N LEU A 105 -14.09 4.47 -9.23
CA LEU A 105 -13.60 3.36 -10.07
C LEU A 105 -12.15 2.95 -9.73
N PHE A 106 -11.31 3.93 -9.44
CA PHE A 106 -9.91 3.73 -9.08
C PHE A 106 -9.75 2.75 -7.92
N ASP A 107 -10.56 2.95 -6.89
CA ASP A 107 -10.53 2.18 -5.65
C ASP A 107 -11.22 0.83 -5.78
N GLN A 108 -12.23 0.73 -6.64
CA GLN A 108 -12.87 -0.57 -6.92
C GLN A 108 -11.90 -1.53 -7.63
N LEU A 109 -11.03 -1.03 -8.51
CA LEU A 109 -10.02 -1.86 -9.18
C LEU A 109 -8.89 -2.28 -8.23
N HIS A 110 -8.49 -1.40 -7.30
CA HIS A 110 -7.52 -1.74 -6.25
C HIS A 110 -8.00 -2.88 -5.35
N ILE A 111 -9.31 -3.01 -5.10
CA ILE A 111 -9.88 -4.15 -4.35
C ILE A 111 -9.79 -5.46 -5.15
N MET A 112 -9.84 -5.40 -6.48
CA MET A 112 -9.92 -6.58 -7.33
C MET A 112 -8.55 -7.18 -7.71
N GLN A 113 -7.48 -6.38 -7.66
CA GLN A 113 -6.11 -6.83 -7.93
C GLN A 113 -5.53 -7.61 -6.75
#